data_AF-A0A820WIA9-F1
#
_entry.id   AF-A0A820WIA9-F1
#
_cell.length_a   1.000
_cell.length_b   1.000
_cell.length_c   1.000
_cell.angle_alpha   90.00
_cell.angle_beta   90.00
_cell.angle_gamma   90.00
#
_symmetry.space_group_name_H-M   'P 1'
#
loop_
_entity.id
_entity.type
_entity.pdbx_description
1 polymer ?
#
loop_
_entity_poly.entity_id
_entity_poly.type
_entity_poly.pdbx_seq_one_letter_code
_entity_poly.pdbx_strand_id
1 'polypeptide(L)'
;MYRVLRFIPFFFLVIHAAHEHDWDYGENGPDVWYERYPKCAGQLQSPINILTGCTTYKNFTPFTFGAGYNKEHNFTIKNNGHTIIGTFNNEASLSALRFTGGDIKGTFEFVNFHLHWGENHRSGSEHEV
;
A
#
# COMPACT_ATOMS: atom_id res chain seq x y z
N MET A 1 38.23 54.24 18.29
CA MET A 1 37.56 53.50 17.22
C MET A 1 37.41 52.05 17.67
N TYR A 2 36.29 51.69 18.31
CA TYR A 2 36.02 50.31 18.74
C TYR A 2 34.57 49.94 18.35
N ARG A 3 34.47 48.75 17.74
CA ARG A 3 33.37 48.27 16.90
C ARG A 3 32.16 47.84 17.72
N VAL A 4 30.97 48.27 17.31
CA VAL A 4 29.69 47.73 17.78
C VAL A 4 29.50 46.33 17.17
N LEU A 5 29.45 45.29 17.99
CA LEU A 5 28.98 43.97 17.54
C LEU A 5 27.46 44.02 17.37
N ARG A 6 26.98 43.88 16.13
CA ARG A 6 25.57 43.65 15.85
C ARG A 6 25.30 42.14 15.94
N PHE A 7 24.49 41.73 16.91
CA PHE A 7 23.91 40.39 16.92
C PHE A 7 22.87 40.30 15.79
N ILE A 8 23.12 39.44 14.81
CA ILE A 8 22.11 39.03 13.83
C ILE A 8 21.48 37.75 14.39
N PRO A 9 20.19 37.75 14.77
CA PRO A 9 19.54 36.52 15.18
C PRO A 9 19.41 35.62 13.95
N PHE A 10 20.10 34.47 13.96
CA PHE A 10 19.86 33.40 13.02
C PHE A 10 18.44 32.89 13.25
N PHE A 11 17.50 33.32 12.42
CA PHE A 11 16.23 32.63 12.26
C PHE A 11 16.53 31.28 11.62
N PHE A 12 16.55 30.21 12.42
CA PHE A 12 16.45 28.86 11.90
C PHE A 12 15.05 28.72 11.31
N LEU A 13 14.94 28.88 9.99
CA LEU A 13 13.81 28.36 9.25
C LEU A 13 13.87 26.84 9.44
N VAL A 14 13.05 26.31 10.35
CA VAL A 14 12.75 24.89 10.38
C VAL A 14 11.93 24.63 9.14
N ILE A 15 12.62 24.36 8.03
CA ILE A 15 12.01 23.72 6.88
C ILE A 15 11.59 22.37 7.44
N HIS A 16 10.29 22.20 7.70
CA HIS A 16 9.73 20.86 7.80
C HIS A 16 9.99 20.27 6.41
N ALA A 17 11.07 19.48 6.29
CA ALA A 17 11.19 18.58 5.17
C ALA A 17 9.87 17.81 5.16
N ALA A 18 9.05 18.06 4.13
CA ALA A 18 7.98 17.14 3.81
C ALA A 18 8.61 15.76 3.81
N HIS A 19 7.96 14.79 4.46
CA HIS A 19 8.44 13.42 4.52
C HIS A 19 8.62 12.94 3.08
N GLU A 20 9.84 13.07 2.54
CA GLU A 20 10.13 12.78 1.15
C GLU A 20 10.08 11.26 1.08
N HIS A 21 8.98 10.76 0.54
CA HIS A 21 8.87 9.34 0.28
C HIS A 21 9.94 9.02 -0.75
N ASP A 22 10.86 8.17 -0.33
CA ASP A 22 12.03 7.67 -1.06
C ASP A 22 11.67 6.84 -2.31
N TRP A 23 10.38 6.77 -2.62
CA TRP A 23 9.75 6.19 -3.80
C TRP A 23 8.41 6.90 -4.03
N ASP A 24 7.99 6.98 -5.29
CA ASP A 24 6.69 7.52 -5.70
C ASP A 24 6.25 6.89 -7.04
N TYR A 25 5.27 7.50 -7.70
CA TYR A 25 4.81 7.14 -9.06
C TYR A 25 5.17 8.20 -10.12
N GLY A 26 6.08 9.12 -9.77
CA GLY A 26 6.61 10.18 -10.62
C GLY A 26 8.09 9.95 -10.95
N GLU A 27 8.96 10.87 -10.56
CA GLU A 27 10.40 10.79 -10.88
C GLU A 27 11.10 9.61 -10.18
N ASN A 28 10.68 9.25 -8.95
CA ASN A 28 11.17 8.07 -8.24
C ASN A 28 10.23 6.87 -8.45
N GLY A 29 9.81 6.67 -9.70
CA GLY A 29 8.80 5.71 -10.12
C GLY A 29 9.23 4.24 -10.11
N PRO A 30 8.31 3.31 -10.42
CA PRO A 30 8.55 1.86 -10.42
C PRO A 30 9.79 1.40 -11.21
N ASP A 31 10.11 2.09 -12.30
CA ASP A 31 11.25 1.77 -13.16
C ASP A 31 12.61 1.90 -12.45
N VAL A 32 12.69 2.67 -11.36
CA VAL A 32 13.94 2.91 -10.60
C VAL A 32 13.90 2.37 -9.16
N TRP A 33 12.76 1.81 -8.71
CA TRP A 33 12.64 1.28 -7.34
C TRP A 33 13.70 0.23 -7.01
N TYR A 34 14.17 -0.55 -8.00
CA TYR A 34 15.18 -1.58 -7.81
C TYR A 34 16.54 -1.03 -7.35
N GLU A 35 16.87 0.23 -7.65
CA GLU A 35 18.14 0.84 -7.26
C GLU A 35 18.28 0.89 -5.73
N ARG A 36 17.15 1.10 -5.04
CA ARG A 36 17.09 1.19 -3.59
C ARG A 36 16.47 -0.01 -2.91
N TYR A 37 15.56 -0.68 -3.60
CA TYR A 37 14.90 -1.91 -3.16
C TYR A 37 15.26 -3.04 -4.13
N PRO A 38 16.47 -3.66 -4.03
CA PRO A 38 16.94 -4.64 -5.01
C PRO A 38 16.00 -5.84 -5.23
N LYS A 39 15.10 -6.12 -4.28
CA LYS A 39 14.06 -7.14 -4.41
C LYS A 39 13.06 -6.83 -5.53
N CYS A 40 12.89 -5.57 -5.92
CA CYS A 40 12.06 -5.16 -7.06
C CYS A 40 12.56 -5.75 -8.40
N ALA A 41 13.82 -6.17 -8.48
CA ALA A 41 14.37 -6.91 -9.62
C ALA A 41 14.29 -8.45 -9.47
N GLY A 42 13.47 -8.94 -8.53
CA GLY A 42 13.31 -10.37 -8.26
C GLY A 42 12.45 -11.10 -9.30
N GLN A 43 12.43 -12.44 -9.22
CA GLN A 43 11.67 -13.30 -10.16
C GLN A 43 10.20 -13.49 -9.81
N LEU A 44 9.80 -13.17 -8.59
CA LEU A 44 8.44 -13.36 -8.06
C LEU A 44 7.85 -12.01 -7.66
N GLN A 45 7.79 -11.09 -8.61
CA GLN A 45 7.17 -9.77 -8.44
C GLN A 45 5.71 -9.78 -8.88
N SER A 46 4.94 -8.88 -8.28
CA SER A 46 3.61 -8.49 -8.71
C SER A 46 3.64 -6.99 -9.09
N PRO A 47 2.71 -6.51 -9.93
CA PRO A 47 1.66 -7.27 -10.61
C PRO A 47 2.17 -8.14 -11.77
N ILE A 48 1.27 -8.94 -12.36
CA ILE A 48 1.52 -9.70 -13.59
C ILE A 48 0.36 -9.53 -14.58
N ASN A 49 0.65 -9.76 -15.86
CA ASN A 49 -0.36 -9.97 -16.88
C ASN A 49 -0.82 -11.45 -16.85
N ILE A 50 -2.11 -11.68 -16.61
CA ILE A 50 -2.69 -13.01 -16.49
C ILE A 50 -3.12 -13.50 -17.87
N LEU A 51 -2.19 -14.16 -18.57
CA LEU A 51 -2.49 -14.80 -19.85
C LEU A 51 -3.40 -16.02 -19.64
N THR A 52 -4.72 -15.83 -19.80
CA THR A 52 -5.73 -16.86 -19.51
C THR A 52 -5.47 -18.20 -20.21
N GLY A 53 -4.99 -18.19 -21.45
CA GLY A 53 -4.62 -19.39 -22.22
C GLY A 53 -3.39 -20.16 -21.69
N CYS A 54 -2.60 -19.55 -20.80
CA CYS A 54 -1.45 -20.18 -20.14
C CYS A 54 -1.74 -20.59 -18.69
N THR A 55 -2.98 -20.40 -18.22
CA THR A 55 -3.37 -20.79 -16.86
C THR A 55 -3.60 -22.30 -16.76
N THR A 56 -3.34 -22.88 -15.59
CA THR A 56 -3.68 -24.26 -15.29
C THR A 56 -4.93 -24.29 -14.42
N TYR A 57 -5.96 -24.98 -14.88
CA TYR A 57 -7.15 -25.20 -14.06
C TYR A 57 -6.78 -26.05 -12.83
N LYS A 58 -7.17 -25.57 -11.66
CA LYS A 58 -7.06 -26.30 -10.40
C LYS A 58 -8.33 -26.09 -9.60
N ASN A 59 -8.83 -27.19 -9.03
CA ASN A 59 -9.97 -27.15 -8.11
C ASN A 59 -9.47 -26.84 -6.69
N PHE A 60 -9.51 -25.58 -6.29
CA PHE A 60 -9.10 -25.14 -4.96
C PHE A 60 -10.21 -25.37 -3.93
N THR A 61 -9.83 -25.57 -2.66
CA THR A 61 -10.80 -25.49 -1.56
C THR A 61 -11.44 -24.10 -1.50
N PRO A 62 -12.76 -23.96 -1.27
CA PRO A 62 -13.39 -22.65 -1.16
C PRO A 62 -12.81 -21.82 -0.02
N PHE A 63 -12.76 -20.50 -0.19
CA PHE A 63 -12.50 -19.60 0.92
C PHE A 63 -13.66 -19.63 1.91
N THR A 64 -13.35 -19.65 3.20
CA THR A 64 -14.30 -19.49 4.30
C THR A 64 -14.03 -18.18 4.99
N PHE A 65 -15.02 -17.30 5.01
CA PHE A 65 -14.94 -15.98 5.65
C PHE A 65 -15.65 -16.00 7.00
N GLY A 66 -15.04 -15.38 8.00
CA GLY A 66 -15.63 -15.21 9.33
C GLY A 66 -16.91 -14.37 9.28
N ALA A 67 -17.79 -14.55 10.27
CA ALA A 67 -19.09 -13.88 10.33
C ALA A 67 -18.99 -12.34 10.41
N GLY A 68 -17.79 -11.79 10.65
CA GLY A 68 -17.55 -10.35 10.58
C GLY A 68 -17.71 -9.79 9.16
N TYR A 69 -17.42 -10.55 8.10
CA TYR A 69 -17.50 -10.03 6.72
C TYR A 69 -18.93 -9.68 6.28
N ASN A 70 -19.95 -10.22 6.94
CA ASN A 70 -21.37 -9.95 6.66
C ASN A 70 -21.96 -8.87 7.58
N LYS A 71 -21.11 -8.02 8.18
CA LYS A 71 -21.52 -6.95 9.11
C LYS A 71 -20.98 -5.61 8.65
N GLU A 72 -21.67 -4.55 9.06
CA GLU A 72 -21.19 -3.19 8.89
C GLU A 72 -20.04 -2.90 9.84
N HIS A 73 -19.05 -2.16 9.33
CA HIS A 73 -17.82 -1.81 10.04
C HIS A 73 -17.45 -0.36 9.77
N ASN A 74 -16.96 0.32 10.80
CA ASN A 74 -16.41 1.66 10.67
C ASN A 74 -14.92 1.58 10.34
N PHE A 75 -14.53 2.17 9.21
CA PHE A 75 -13.14 2.28 8.79
C PHE A 75 -12.65 3.71 8.98
N THR A 76 -11.38 3.85 9.39
CA THR A 76 -10.68 5.13 9.20
C THR A 76 -10.10 5.14 7.80
N ILE A 77 -10.50 6.14 7.01
CA ILE A 77 -9.99 6.37 5.67
C ILE A 77 -8.91 7.45 5.71
N LYS A 78 -7.74 7.17 5.15
CA LYS A 78 -6.62 8.13 5.07
C LYS A 78 -6.06 8.17 3.65
N ASN A 79 -5.68 9.37 3.21
CA ASN A 79 -4.75 9.53 2.10
C ASN A 79 -3.33 9.53 2.69
N ASN A 80 -2.49 8.57 2.29
CA ASN A 80 -1.11 8.46 2.78
C ASN A 80 -0.06 9.01 1.80
N GLY A 81 -0.49 9.77 0.79
CA GLY A 81 0.36 10.28 -0.30
C GLY A 81 0.46 9.34 -1.51
N HIS A 82 0.17 8.05 -1.33
CA HIS A 82 0.29 7.02 -2.39
C HIS A 82 -1.04 6.37 -2.77
N THR A 83 -1.96 6.28 -1.81
CA THR A 83 -3.26 5.64 -1.97
C THR A 83 -4.27 6.22 -0.98
N ILE A 84 -5.55 5.92 -1.21
CA ILE A 84 -6.54 5.88 -0.14
C ILE A 84 -6.42 4.53 0.56
N ILE A 85 -6.21 4.54 1.88
CA ILE A 85 -6.13 3.33 2.71
C ILE A 85 -7.25 3.36 3.76
N GLY A 86 -8.00 2.27 3.83
CA GLY A 86 -9.03 2.04 4.85
C GLY A 86 -8.52 1.05 5.91
N THR A 87 -8.39 1.52 7.15
CA THR A 87 -7.96 0.69 8.29
C THR A 87 -9.11 0.43 9.23
N PHE A 88 -9.17 -0.80 9.75
CA PHE A 88 -10.17 -1.17 10.73
C PHE A 88 -9.81 -0.62 12.12
N ASN A 89 -10.76 0.01 12.81
CA ASN A 89 -10.49 0.74 14.05
C ASN A 89 -10.68 -0.08 15.33
N ASN A 90 -11.16 -1.33 15.24
CA ASN A 90 -11.60 -2.09 16.40
C ASN A 90 -10.90 -3.46 16.49
N GLU A 91 -9.77 -3.48 17.19
CA GLU A 91 -8.97 -4.68 17.46
C GLU A 91 -9.80 -5.87 18.03
N ALA A 92 -10.83 -5.60 18.84
CA ALA A 92 -11.67 -6.66 19.43
C ALA A 92 -12.50 -7.42 18.39
N SER A 93 -12.76 -6.82 17.23
CA SER A 93 -13.53 -7.42 16.12
C SER A 93 -12.64 -8.02 15.02
N LEU A 94 -11.31 -7.91 15.10
CA LEU A 94 -10.39 -8.49 14.10
C LEU A 94 -10.51 -10.01 14.02
N SER A 95 -10.80 -10.67 15.14
CA SER A 95 -11.09 -12.10 15.17
C SER A 95 -12.29 -12.51 14.31
N ALA A 96 -13.22 -11.58 14.03
CA ALA A 96 -14.39 -11.81 13.19
C ALA A 96 -14.13 -11.58 11.69
N LEU A 97 -13.08 -10.81 11.34
CA LEU A 97 -12.65 -10.52 9.96
C LEU A 97 -11.48 -11.42 9.57
N ARG A 98 -11.64 -12.73 9.81
CA ARG A 98 -10.67 -13.77 9.46
C ARG A 98 -11.14 -14.58 8.26
N PHE A 99 -10.21 -15.10 7.48
CA PHE A 99 -10.53 -16.06 6.42
C PHE A 99 -9.54 -17.23 6.39
N THR A 100 -10.02 -18.36 5.89
CA THR A 100 -9.28 -19.62 5.66
C THR A 100 -9.67 -20.22 4.30
N GLY A 101 -9.10 -21.36 3.90
CA GLY A 101 -9.44 -22.05 2.64
C GLY A 101 -8.53 -21.65 1.49
N GLY A 102 -8.92 -21.84 0.23
CA GLY A 102 -8.12 -21.45 -0.94
C GLY A 102 -6.77 -22.18 -1.07
N ASP A 103 -6.61 -23.33 -0.40
CA ASP A 103 -5.35 -24.08 -0.23
C ASP A 103 -4.20 -23.30 0.46
N ILE A 104 -4.48 -22.13 1.06
CA ILE A 104 -3.50 -21.42 1.89
C ILE A 104 -3.48 -22.00 3.30
N LYS A 105 -2.28 -22.17 3.86
CA LYS A 105 -2.10 -22.73 5.20
C LYS A 105 -2.26 -21.65 6.26
N GLY A 106 -3.22 -21.83 7.15
CA GLY A 106 -3.43 -20.97 8.32
C GLY A 106 -4.70 -20.13 8.22
N THR A 107 -4.82 -19.21 9.17
CA THR A 107 -5.92 -18.26 9.28
C THR A 107 -5.38 -16.86 9.11
N PHE A 108 -5.96 -16.10 8.20
CA PHE A 108 -5.52 -14.75 7.86
C PHE A 108 -6.52 -13.75 8.40
N GLU A 109 -6.02 -12.59 8.82
CA GLU A 109 -6.83 -11.50 9.37
C GLU A 109 -6.83 -10.34 8.38
N PHE A 110 -7.98 -9.69 8.23
CA PHE A 110 -8.05 -8.41 7.53
C PHE A 110 -7.30 -7.34 8.33
N VAL A 111 -6.39 -6.61 7.67
CA VAL A 111 -5.64 -5.49 8.29
C VAL A 111 -6.10 -4.16 7.72
N ASN A 112 -6.10 -4.03 6.40
CA ASN A 112 -6.53 -2.83 5.67
C ASN A 112 -6.92 -3.20 4.24
N PHE A 113 -7.52 -2.24 3.54
CA PHE A 113 -7.60 -2.24 2.08
C PHE A 113 -7.04 -0.92 1.55
N HIS A 114 -6.56 -0.94 0.32
CA HIS A 114 -6.15 0.24 -0.43
C HIS A 114 -6.49 0.06 -1.91
N LEU A 115 -6.39 1.11 -2.70
CA LEU A 115 -6.83 1.14 -4.08
C LEU A 115 -5.73 1.66 -4.98
N HIS A 116 -5.59 1.06 -6.15
CA HIS A 116 -4.81 1.59 -7.26
C HIS A 116 -5.80 2.03 -8.35
N TRP A 117 -5.55 3.18 -8.97
CA TRP A 117 -6.40 3.73 -10.02
C TRP A 117 -5.57 4.54 -11.02
N GLY A 118 -6.11 4.70 -12.22
CA GLY A 118 -5.51 5.47 -13.30
C GLY A 118 -6.19 6.81 -13.47
N GLU A 119 -5.67 7.62 -14.38
CA GLU A 119 -6.26 8.90 -14.74
C GLU A 119 -7.64 8.76 -15.39
N ASN A 120 -7.89 7.63 -16.05
CA ASN A 120 -9.12 7.39 -16.79
C ASN A 120 -9.53 5.91 -16.75
N HIS A 121 -10.71 5.61 -17.29
CA HIS A 121 -11.30 4.28 -17.25
C HIS A 121 -10.60 3.21 -18.12
N ARG A 122 -9.51 3.56 -18.83
CA ARG A 122 -8.72 2.63 -19.66
C ARG A 122 -7.46 2.14 -18.97
N SER A 123 -7.10 2.69 -17.81
CA SER A 123 -5.93 2.32 -17.03
C SER A 123 -6.23 2.36 -15.54
N GLY A 124 -5.38 1.73 -14.72
CA GLY A 124 -5.42 1.90 -13.26
C GLY A 124 -5.38 0.62 -12.44
N SER A 125 -5.74 -0.52 -13.03
CA SER A 125 -5.44 -1.80 -12.41
C SER A 125 -3.94 -2.05 -12.45
N GLU A 126 -3.42 -2.75 -11.45
CA GLU A 126 -2.04 -3.22 -11.49
C GLU A 126 -1.94 -4.53 -12.30
N HIS A 127 -2.85 -5.49 -12.07
CA HIS A 127 -2.94 -6.71 -12.88
C HIS A 127 -3.78 -6.47 -14.15
N GLU A 128 -3.51 -7.29 -15.17
CA GLU A 128 -4.26 -7.34 -16.43
C GLU A 128 -4.66 -8.80 -16.75
N VAL A 129 -5.63 -8.98 -17.66
CA VAL A 129 -6.18 -10.27 -18.10
C VAL A 129 -6.31 -10.31 -19.63
#